data_AF-A0A354PJ19-F1
#
_entry.id   AF-A0A354PJ19-F1
#
_cell.length_a   1.000
_cell.length_b   1.000
_cell.length_c   1.000
_cell.angle_alpha   90.00
_cell.angle_beta   90.00
_cell.angle_gamma   90.00
#
_symmetry.space_group_name_H-M   'P 1'
#
loop_
_entity.id
_entity.type
_entity.pdbx_description
1 polymer ?
#
loop_
_entity_poly.entity_id
_entity_poly.type
_entity_poly.pdbx_seq_one_letter_code
_entity_poly.pdbx_strand_id
1 'polypeptide(L)'
;MTISRRQFCEALGASLAVANANAFADDSQRKTLRVIAYNVYGFIGWPQQRNLAKHAVAKRQMAKRLSMELALHDPDIINFSESPEEELTKEVAELLGMNHVRFASGGNWPGTLL
;
A
#
# COMPACT_ATOMS: atom_id res chain seq x y z
N MET A 1 46.83 -33.57 -29.82
CA MET A 1 46.27 -34.00 -28.52
C MET A 1 44.87 -34.52 -28.77
N THR A 2 44.62 -35.80 -28.47
CA THR A 2 43.28 -36.41 -28.54
C THR A 2 42.63 -36.29 -27.17
N ILE A 3 41.58 -35.48 -27.07
CA ILE A 3 40.79 -35.34 -25.84
C ILE A 3 39.94 -36.61 -25.69
N SER A 4 39.97 -37.22 -24.51
CA SER A 4 39.14 -38.40 -24.21
C SER A 4 37.67 -38.02 -24.04
N ARG A 5 36.74 -38.95 -24.32
CA ARG A 5 35.30 -38.75 -24.11
C ARG A 5 34.96 -38.27 -22.69
N ARG A 6 35.68 -38.76 -21.68
CA ARG A 6 35.50 -38.38 -20.29
C ARG A 6 35.85 -36.90 -20.05
N GLN A 7 37.01 -36.46 -20.54
CA GLN A 7 37.45 -35.07 -20.44
C GLN A 7 36.51 -34.12 -21.19
N PHE A 8 35.94 -34.56 -22.32
CA PHE A 8 34.93 -33.80 -23.05
C PHE A 8 33.64 -33.64 -22.23
N CYS A 9 33.13 -34.71 -21.62
CA CYS A 9 31.94 -34.64 -20.76
C CYS A 9 32.18 -33.79 -19.49
N GLU A 10 33.37 -33.88 -18.90
CA GLU A 10 33.75 -33.06 -17.73
C GLU A 10 33.80 -31.57 -18.11
N ALA A 11 34.41 -31.22 -19.25
CA ALA A 11 34.45 -29.84 -19.73
C ALA A 11 33.06 -29.29 -20.10
N LEU A 12 32.20 -30.11 -20.71
CA LEU A 12 30.80 -29.76 -21.01
C LEU A 12 29.96 -29.55 -19.75
N GLY A 13 30.08 -30.45 -18.77
CA GLY A 13 29.38 -30.30 -17.50
C GLY A 13 29.80 -29.04 -16.74
N ALA A 14 31.10 -28.76 -16.68
CA ALA A 14 31.62 -27.56 -16.05
C ALA A 14 31.20 -26.27 -16.78
N SER A 15 31.26 -26.26 -18.11
CA SER A 15 30.84 -25.09 -18.91
C SER A 15 29.34 -24.83 -18.82
N LEU A 16 28.49 -25.87 -18.77
CA LEU A 16 27.06 -25.73 -18.55
C LEU A 16 26.73 -25.25 -17.12
N ALA A 17 27.45 -25.73 -16.11
CA ALA A 17 27.27 -25.28 -14.73
C ALA A 17 27.68 -23.80 -14.55
N VAL A 18 28.79 -23.38 -15.16
CA VAL A 18 29.25 -21.98 -15.11
C VAL A 18 28.36 -21.06 -15.95
N ALA A 19 27.89 -21.50 -17.13
CA ALA A 19 26.97 -20.73 -17.96
C ALA A 19 25.61 -20.49 -17.27
N ASN A 20 25.16 -21.42 -16.44
CA ASN A 20 23.94 -21.30 -15.64
C ASN A 20 24.19 -20.76 -14.23
N ALA A 21 25.43 -20.45 -13.85
CA ALA A 21 25.73 -19.84 -12.55
C ALA A 21 25.17 -18.41 -12.44
N ASN A 22 24.74 -17.78 -13.54
CA ASN A 22 24.02 -16.50 -13.50
C ASN A 22 22.50 -16.68 -13.60
N ALA A 23 22.00 -17.91 -13.69
CA ALA A 23 20.57 -18.24 -13.61
C ALA A 23 20.14 -18.48 -12.15
N PHE A 24 20.84 -17.88 -11.18
CA PHE A 24 20.26 -17.69 -9.86
C PHE A 24 18.97 -16.90 -10.03
N ALA A 25 17.89 -17.40 -9.43
CA ALA A 25 16.58 -16.78 -9.45
C ALA A 25 16.73 -15.27 -9.19
N ASP A 26 16.19 -14.47 -10.10
CA ASP A 26 16.07 -13.03 -9.93
C ASP A 26 15.35 -12.80 -8.59
N ASP A 27 16.13 -12.38 -7.59
CA ASP A 27 15.64 -11.99 -6.27
C ASP A 27 14.99 -10.61 -6.37
N SER A 28 14.25 -10.36 -7.47
CA SER A 28 13.44 -9.17 -7.63
C SER A 28 12.51 -9.16 -6.43
N GLN A 29 12.78 -8.21 -5.54
CA GLN A 29 12.03 -8.03 -4.31
C GLN A 29 10.55 -8.13 -4.67
N ARG A 30 9.90 -9.20 -4.18
CA ARG A 30 8.48 -9.42 -4.46
C ARG A 30 7.76 -8.14 -4.08
N LYS A 31 7.20 -7.43 -5.08
CA LYS A 31 6.38 -6.25 -4.81
C LYS A 31 5.25 -6.68 -3.89
N THR A 32 5.31 -6.21 -2.65
CA THR A 32 4.29 -6.46 -1.65
C THR A 32 3.15 -5.48 -1.86
N LEU A 33 1.92 -5.97 -1.95
CA LEU A 33 0.73 -5.13 -1.95
C LEU A 33 0.31 -4.85 -0.51
N ARG A 34 0.31 -3.59 -0.09
CA ARG A 34 -0.16 -3.16 1.22
C ARG A 34 -1.56 -2.57 1.12
N VAL A 35 -2.50 -3.23 1.79
CA VAL A 35 -3.91 -2.83 1.86
C VAL A 35 -4.25 -2.43 3.29
N ILE A 36 -4.82 -1.26 3.47
CA ILE A 36 -5.32 -0.78 4.78
C ILE A 36 -6.84 -0.72 4.73
N ALA A 37 -7.50 -1.37 5.69
CA ALA A 37 -8.93 -1.19 5.93
C ALA A 37 -9.10 -0.41 7.24
N TYR A 38 -9.76 0.74 7.19
CA TYR A 38 -9.88 1.62 8.35
C TYR A 38 -11.28 2.22 8.48
N ASN A 39 -11.89 2.04 9.64
CA ASN A 39 -13.10 2.77 10.00
C ASN A 39 -12.69 4.16 10.48
N VAL A 40 -13.04 5.18 9.69
CA VAL A 40 -12.63 6.56 9.95
C VAL A 40 -13.63 7.34 10.80
N TYR A 41 -14.72 6.69 11.23
CA TYR A 41 -15.73 7.21 12.13
C TYR A 41 -16.23 8.61 11.72
N GLY A 42 -16.50 8.80 10.43
CA GLY A 42 -16.97 10.06 9.86
C GLY A 42 -16.10 11.28 10.13
N PHE A 43 -14.82 11.11 10.51
CA PHE A 43 -13.94 12.18 10.96
C PHE A 43 -14.51 13.02 12.10
N ILE A 44 -15.32 12.44 12.98
CA ILE A 44 -15.93 13.19 14.10
C ILE A 44 -15.01 13.29 15.32
N GLY A 45 -13.79 12.74 15.22
CA GLY A 45 -12.78 12.72 16.28
C GLY A 45 -13.05 11.65 17.33
N TRP A 46 -12.00 10.94 17.75
CA TRP A 46 -12.10 9.89 18.77
C TRP A 46 -11.13 10.11 19.94
N PRO A 47 -11.59 9.92 21.20
CA PRO A 47 -12.99 9.92 21.63
C PRO A 47 -13.65 11.30 21.42
N GLN A 48 -14.87 11.34 20.89
CA GLN A 48 -15.56 12.57 20.47
C GLN A 48 -15.80 13.58 21.61
N GLN A 49 -15.90 13.09 22.85
CA GLN A 49 -16.11 13.90 24.04
C GLN A 49 -14.88 14.71 24.47
N ARG A 50 -13.66 14.34 24.03
CA ARG A 50 -12.43 15.03 24.44
C ARG A 50 -12.31 16.40 23.79
N ASN A 51 -11.93 17.41 24.59
CA ASN A 51 -11.76 18.79 24.10
C ASN A 51 -10.80 18.90 22.91
N LEU A 52 -9.69 18.17 22.92
CA LEU A 52 -8.73 18.18 21.81
C LEU A 52 -9.30 17.57 20.53
N ALA A 53 -10.11 16.51 20.63
CA ALA A 53 -10.77 15.92 19.46
C ALA A 53 -11.77 16.91 18.86
N LYS A 54 -12.61 17.55 19.69
CA LYS A 54 -13.53 18.61 19.27
C LYS A 54 -12.81 19.77 18.59
N HIS A 55 -11.68 20.22 19.15
CA HIS A 55 -10.87 21.27 18.54
C HIS A 55 -10.27 20.86 17.19
N ALA A 56 -9.80 19.62 17.04
CA ALA A 56 -9.26 19.13 15.78
C ALA A 56 -10.33 19.08 14.68
N VAL A 57 -11.54 18.61 15.03
CA VAL A 57 -12.71 18.58 14.13
C VAL A 57 -13.15 19.99 13.75
N ALA A 58 -13.30 20.88 14.74
CA ALA A 58 -13.68 22.28 14.50
C ALA A 58 -12.67 23.03 13.61
N LYS A 59 -11.39 22.64 13.68
CA LYS A 59 -10.31 23.18 12.83
C LYS A 59 -10.12 22.41 11.51
N ARG A 60 -11.03 21.49 11.16
CA ARG A 60 -10.98 20.64 9.95
C ARG A 60 -9.64 19.91 9.77
N GLN A 61 -9.03 19.45 10.86
CA GLN A 61 -7.68 18.85 10.81
C GLN A 61 -7.67 17.34 10.54
N MET A 62 -8.84 16.71 10.45
CA MET A 62 -8.93 15.25 10.49
C MET A 62 -8.34 14.57 9.25
N ALA A 63 -8.62 15.10 8.05
CA ALA A 63 -8.04 14.59 6.81
C ALA A 63 -6.51 14.63 6.86
N LYS A 64 -5.93 15.82 7.08
CA LYS A 64 -4.48 16.01 7.20
C LYS A 64 -3.84 15.11 8.26
N ARG A 65 -4.43 15.02 9.45
CA ARG A 65 -3.91 14.18 10.54
C ARG A 65 -3.92 12.70 10.16
N LEU A 66 -5.00 12.22 9.53
CA LEU A 66 -5.09 10.85 9.08
C LEU A 66 -4.08 10.55 7.97
N SER A 67 -3.94 11.44 6.96
CA SER A 67 -2.95 11.28 5.90
C SER A 67 -1.52 11.18 6.43
N MET A 68 -1.17 11.97 7.45
CA MET A 68 0.15 11.90 8.09
C MET A 68 0.43 10.51 8.68
N GLU A 69 -0.57 9.89 9.31
CA GLU A 69 -0.43 8.53 9.86
C GLU A 69 -0.36 7.47 8.75
N LEU A 70 -1.28 7.53 7.78
CA LEU A 70 -1.34 6.58 6.68
C LEU A 70 -0.06 6.59 5.82
N ALA A 71 0.55 7.76 5.62
CA ALA A 71 1.80 7.90 4.87
C ALA A 71 2.98 7.12 5.49
N LEU A 72 2.97 6.88 6.81
CA LEU A 72 4.01 6.07 7.47
C LEU A 72 3.99 4.62 7.02
N HIS A 73 2.85 4.17 6.47
CA HIS A 73 2.66 2.82 6.04
C HIS A 73 2.93 2.61 4.56
N ASP A 74 3.13 3.64 3.73
CA ASP A 74 3.28 3.51 2.27
C ASP A 74 2.25 2.52 1.66
N PRO A 75 0.93 2.83 1.77
CA PRO A 75 -0.12 1.93 1.32
C PRO A 75 -0.35 2.01 -0.19
N ASP A 76 -0.65 0.86 -0.81
CA ASP A 76 -1.07 0.80 -2.22
C ASP A 76 -2.59 0.98 -2.37
N ILE A 77 -3.37 0.52 -1.39
CA ILE A 77 -4.84 0.61 -1.39
C ILE A 77 -5.32 0.94 0.02
N ILE A 78 -6.27 1.86 0.13
CA ILE A 78 -6.92 2.19 1.40
C ILE A 78 -8.43 2.09 1.24
N ASN A 79 -9.08 1.33 2.11
CA ASN A 79 -10.54 1.23 2.19
C ASN A 79 -11.05 1.88 3.47
N PHE A 80 -11.83 2.95 3.32
CA PHE A 80 -12.50 3.64 4.40
C PHE A 80 -13.94 3.15 4.60
N SER A 81 -14.24 2.76 5.84
CA SER A 81 -15.60 2.53 6.34
C SER A 81 -16.07 3.72 7.17
N GLU A 82 -17.39 3.95 7.22
CA GLU A 82 -17.99 5.15 7.84
C GLU A 82 -17.36 6.43 7.30
N SER A 83 -17.21 6.51 5.98
CA SER A 83 -16.50 7.60 5.34
C SER A 83 -17.22 8.94 5.60
N PRO A 84 -16.47 10.03 5.83
CA PRO A 84 -17.04 11.37 5.96
C PRO A 84 -17.56 11.89 4.61
N GLU A 85 -17.89 13.17 4.54
CA GLU A 85 -18.16 13.90 3.29
C GLU A 85 -17.07 13.64 2.24
N GLU A 86 -17.46 13.60 0.97
CA GLU A 86 -16.59 13.16 -0.12
C GLU A 86 -15.35 14.06 -0.26
N GLU A 87 -15.53 15.37 -0.06
CA GLU A 87 -14.49 16.39 -0.08
C GLU A 87 -13.34 16.07 0.88
N LEU A 88 -13.66 15.60 2.09
CA LEU A 88 -12.65 15.26 3.09
C LEU A 88 -11.85 14.01 2.69
N THR A 89 -12.50 13.03 2.08
CA THR A 89 -11.79 11.84 1.57
C THR A 89 -10.96 12.13 0.32
N LYS A 90 -11.37 13.09 -0.51
CA LYS A 90 -10.56 13.59 -1.63
C LYS A 90 -9.32 14.32 -1.15
N GLU A 91 -9.44 15.15 -0.11
CA GLU A 91 -8.28 15.80 0.51
C GLU A 91 -7.25 14.76 0.99
N VAL A 92 -7.70 13.65 1.59
CA VAL A 92 -6.79 12.56 1.99
C VAL A 92 -6.09 11.95 0.79
N ALA A 93 -6.83 11.66 -0.29
CA ALA A 93 -6.28 11.10 -1.53
C ALA A 93 -5.21 12.03 -2.14
N GLU A 94 -5.50 13.33 -2.23
CA GLU A 94 -4.59 14.36 -2.74
C GLU A 94 -3.30 14.43 -1.92
N LEU A 95 -3.41 14.43 -0.59
CA LEU A 95 -2.26 14.48 0.32
C LEU A 95 -1.38 13.23 0.22
N LEU A 96 -1.95 12.08 -0.15
CA LEU A 96 -1.23 10.83 -0.32
C LEU A 96 -0.81 10.57 -1.78
N GLY A 97 -1.21 11.42 -2.73
CA GLY A 97 -0.98 11.20 -4.16
C GLY A 97 -1.74 9.99 -4.72
N MET A 98 -2.90 9.66 -4.15
CA MET A 98 -3.72 8.50 -4.51
C MET A 98 -4.93 8.90 -5.35
N ASN A 99 -5.53 7.92 -6.02
CA ASN A 99 -6.82 8.11 -6.69
C ASN A 99 -7.95 8.07 -5.66
N HIS A 100 -9.16 8.44 -6.07
CA HIS A 100 -10.32 8.44 -5.18
C HIS A 100 -11.53 7.84 -5.86
N VAL A 101 -12.18 6.89 -5.18
CA VAL A 101 -13.46 6.32 -5.61
C VAL A 101 -14.43 6.32 -4.44
N ARG A 102 -15.62 6.87 -4.66
CA ARG A 102 -16.72 6.91 -3.70
C ARG A 102 -17.73 5.81 -3.99
N PHE A 103 -18.15 5.10 -2.95
CA PHE A 103 -19.27 4.16 -2.99
C PHE A 103 -20.44 4.76 -2.21
N ALA A 104 -21.44 5.26 -2.92
CA ALA A 104 -22.63 5.85 -2.31
C ALA A 104 -23.39 4.81 -1.47
N SER A 105 -23.93 5.25 -0.33
CA SER A 105 -24.84 4.46 0.51
C SER A 105 -26.27 5.00 0.31
N GLY A 106 -27.26 4.10 0.29
CA GLY A 106 -28.67 4.49 0.30
C GLY A 106 -29.14 5.03 1.65
N GLY A 107 -28.28 5.01 2.67
CA GLY A 107 -28.51 5.61 3.97
C GLY A 107 -27.23 6.26 4.49
N ASN A 108 -26.83 5.92 5.71
CA ASN A 108 -25.59 6.42 6.30
C ASN A 108 -24.37 5.59 5.87
N TRP A 109 -23.18 6.13 6.13
CA TRP A 109 -21.89 5.42 6.07
C TRP A 109 -21.49 4.93 4.67
N PRO A 110 -21.30 5.86 3.72
CA PRO A 110 -20.69 5.52 2.44
C PRO A 110 -19.27 4.95 2.61
N GLY A 111 -18.84 4.17 1.62
CA GLY A 111 -17.48 3.65 1.53
C GLY A 111 -16.62 4.52 0.63
N THR A 112 -15.32 4.52 0.86
CA THR A 112 -14.35 5.18 -0.03
C THR A 112 -13.14 4.27 -0.22
N LEU A 113 -12.64 4.19 -1.44
CA LEU A 113 -11.38 3.53 -1.77
C LEU A 113 -10.40 4.57 -2.34
N LEU A 114 -9.18 4.55 -1.80
CA LEU A 114 -8.04 5.31 -2.28
C LEU A 114 -7.00 4.38 -2.90
#